data_AF-A0A1S1Q6P2-F1
#
_entry.id   AF-A0A1S1Q6P2-F1
#
_cell.length_a   1.000
_cell.length_b   1.000
_cell.length_c   1.000
_cell.angle_alpha   90.00
_cell.angle_beta   90.00
_cell.angle_gamma   90.00
#
_symmetry.space_group_name_H-M   'P 1'
#
loop_
_entity.id
_entity.type
_entity.pdbx_description
1 polymer ?
#
loop_
_entity_poly.entity_id
_entity_poly.type
_entity_poly.pdbx_seq_one_letter_code
_entity_poly.pdbx_strand_id
1 'polypeptide(L)' 'MELTPLVGMACHGSGCPTVYTTEGTDLVVQGYIVPDQRGAGEVPEGETLVRIPLQLLVAAMRKLPADG' A
#
# COMPACT_ATOMS: atom_id res chain seq x y z
N MET A 1 7.59 -6.80 -13.12
CA MET A 1 7.98 -6.09 -11.88
C MET A 1 8.05 -7.12 -10.78
N GLU A 2 9.18 -7.18 -10.07
CA GLU A 2 9.34 -8.00 -8.87
C GLU A 2 8.99 -7.16 -7.63
N LEU A 3 8.26 -7.75 -6.68
CA LEU A 3 7.79 -7.08 -5.46
C LEU A 3 8.53 -7.63 -4.25
N THR A 4 9.25 -6.77 -3.54
CA THR A 4 9.90 -7.14 -2.28
C THR A 4 9.10 -6.57 -1.10
N PRO A 5 8.63 -7.39 -0.14
CA PRO A 5 7.86 -6.89 1.01
C PRO A 5 8.71 -5.93 1.87
N LEU A 6 8.24 -4.69 2.04
CA LEU A 6 8.88 -3.70 2.91
C LEU A 6 8.36 -3.82 4.35
N VAL A 7 7.04 -3.79 4.50
CA VAL A 7 6.32 -3.98 5.77
C VAL A 7 4.98 -4.64 5.45
N GLY A 8 4.65 -5.70 6.20
CA GLY A 8 3.31 -6.30 6.21
C GLY A 8 2.79 -6.39 7.65
N MET A 9 1.48 -6.49 7.80
CA MET A 9 0.89 -6.86 9.09
C MET A 9 0.94 -8.37 9.31
N ALA A 10 1.07 -8.81 10.56
CA ALA A 10 0.81 -10.20 10.93
C ALA A 10 -0.71 -10.42 10.98
N CYS A 11 -1.23 -11.44 10.29
CA CYS A 11 -2.66 -11.74 10.31
C CYS A 11 -2.93 -13.20 10.66
N HIS A 12 -4.05 -13.42 11.35
CA HIS A 12 -4.50 -14.74 11.79
C HIS A 12 -5.66 -15.32 10.95
N GLY A 13 -5.93 -14.82 9.73
CA GLY A 13 -6.99 -15.44 8.91
C GLY A 13 -7.52 -14.74 7.66
N SER A 14 -7.10 -13.50 7.34
CA SER A 14 -7.43 -12.87 6.05
C SER A 14 -6.28 -11.98 5.57
N GLY A 15 -6.29 -11.63 4.27
CA GLY A 15 -5.18 -10.97 3.57
C GLY A 15 -4.59 -9.78 4.32
N CYS A 16 -3.26 -9.78 4.45
CA CYS A 16 -2.54 -8.75 5.17
C CYS A 16 -2.20 -7.58 4.25
N PRO A 17 -2.67 -6.36 4.56
CA PRO A 17 -2.15 -5.17 3.91
C PRO A 17 -0.63 -5.15 4.02
N THR A 18 0.03 -4.91 2.89
CA THR A 18 1.48 -4.98 2.75
C THR A 18 1.94 -3.87 1.81
N VAL A 19 3.03 -3.21 2.17
CA VAL A 19 3.74 -2.27 1.30
C VAL A 19 4.96 -2.99 0.74
N TYR A 20 5.14 -2.91 -0.56
CA TYR A 20 6.24 -3.51 -1.29
C TYR A 20 7.12 -2.43 -1.90
N THR A 21 8.43 -2.70 -1.94
CA THR A 21 9.34 -1.98 -2.82
C THR A 21 9.47 -2.73 -4.13
N THR A 22 9.93 -2.00 -5.14
CA THR A 22 10.36 -2.56 -6.42
C THR A 22 11.85 -2.27 -6.59
N GLU A 23 12.45 -2.73 -7.68
CA GLU A 23 13.82 -2.31 -8.05
C GLU A 23 13.88 -0.82 -8.47
N GLY A 24 12.73 -0.19 -8.71
CA GLY A 24 12.60 1.23 -9.03
C GLY A 24 12.29 2.08 -7.80
N THR A 25 11.85 3.33 -8.05
CA THR A 25 11.46 4.30 -7.02
C THR A 25 10.03 4.13 -6.52
N ASP A 26 9.25 3.25 -7.16
CA ASP A 26 7.84 3.08 -6.86
C ASP A 26 7.60 2.14 -5.69
N LEU A 27 6.58 2.47 -4.91
CA LEU A 27 5.99 1.59 -3.92
C LEU A 27 4.70 1.00 -4.45
N VAL A 28 4.48 -0.28 -4.13
CA VAL A 28 3.20 -0.97 -4.40
C VAL A 28 2.50 -1.24 -3.08
N VAL A 29 1.21 -0.89 -3.00
CA VAL A 29 0.43 -0.98 -1.78
C VAL A 29 -0.72 -1.97 -1.96
N GLN A 30 -0.69 -3.05 -1.19
CA GLN A 30 -1.80 -3.97 -1.05
C GLN A 30 -2.71 -3.53 0.11
N GLY A 31 -4.00 -3.40 -0.16
CA GLY A 31 -5.02 -3.08 0.83
C GLY A 31 -6.41 -3.57 0.42
N TYR A 32 -7.42 -3.18 1.20
CA TYR A 32 -8.81 -3.52 0.91
C TYR A 32 -9.43 -2.44 0.03
N ILE A 33 -10.06 -2.80 -1.08
CA ILE A 33 -10.78 -1.83 -1.92
C ILE A 33 -11.82 -1.09 -1.09
N VAL A 34 -11.87 0.24 -1.25
CA VAL A 34 -12.90 1.09 -0.65
C VAL A 34 -14.13 1.08 -1.56
N PRO A 35 -15.28 0.53 -1.13
CA PRO A 35 -16.45 0.36 -1.99
C PRO A 35 -17.25 1.67 -2.17
N ASP A 36 -17.26 2.56 -1.18
CA ASP A 36 -17.90 3.87 -1.26
C ASP A 36 -16.83 4.96 -1.26
N GLN A 37 -16.59 5.55 -2.43
CA GLN A 37 -15.50 6.49 -2.68
C GLN A 37 -15.98 7.96 -2.69
N ARG A 38 -17.10 8.24 -2.01
CA ARG A 38 -17.61 9.61 -1.83
C ARG A 38 -16.50 10.56 -1.37
N GLY A 39 -16.38 11.69 -2.08
CA GLY A 39 -15.41 12.74 -1.78
C GLY A 39 -14.01 12.54 -2.38
N ALA A 40 -13.71 11.39 -2.98
CA ALA A 40 -12.44 11.17 -3.69
C ALA A 40 -12.44 11.72 -5.13
N GLY A 41 -13.60 12.14 -5.66
CA GLY A 41 -13.76 12.47 -7.06
C GLY A 41 -13.90 11.21 -7.93
N GLU A 42 -13.73 11.37 -9.24
CA GLU A 42 -13.67 10.24 -10.18
C GLU A 42 -12.29 9.57 -10.07
N VAL A 43 -12.29 8.24 -9.91
CA VAL A 43 -11.07 7.44 -9.95
C VAL A 43 -10.83 7.00 -11.40
N PRO A 44 -9.66 7.32 -12.00
CA PRO A 44 -9.37 6.97 -13.39
C PRO A 44 -9.42 5.48 -13.68
N GLU A 45 -9.60 5.14 -14.96
CA GLU A 45 -9.50 3.75 -15.43
C GLU A 45 -8.13 3.16 -15.09
N GLY A 46 -8.14 1.98 -14.47
CA GLY A 46 -6.92 1.30 -14.01
C GLY A 46 -6.48 1.67 -12.60
N GLU A 47 -7.12 2.64 -11.94
CA GLU A 47 -6.84 3.02 -10.55
C GLU A 47 -7.91 2.52 -9.57
N THR A 48 -7.55 2.44 -8.28
CA THR A 48 -8.49 2.12 -7.21
C THR A 48 -8.06 2.75 -5.89
N LEU A 49 -9.02 3.05 -5.02
CA LEU A 49 -8.73 3.41 -3.64
C LEU A 49 -8.69 2.17 -2.76
N VAL A 50 -7.64 2.05 -1.96
CA VAL A 50 -7.49 0.98 -0.98
C VAL A 50 -7.37 1.55 0.42
N ARG A 51 -8.00 0.86 1.38
CA ARG A 51 -7.86 1.11 2.80
C ARG A 51 -6.69 0.29 3.33
N ILE A 52 -5.72 0.99 3.91
CA ILE A 52 -4.62 0.41 4.68
C ILE A 52 -4.56 1.04 6.09
N PRO A 53 -4.03 0.33 7.10
CA PRO A 53 -3.80 0.92 8.41
C PRO A 53 -2.74 2.03 8.33
N LEU A 54 -3.01 3.19 8.94
CA LEU A 54 -2.08 4.32 8.95
C LEU A 54 -0.68 3.92 9.48
N GLN A 55 -0.64 3.10 10.53
CA GLN A 55 0.61 2.64 11.14
C GLN A 55 1.46 1.81 10.16
N LEU A 56 0.84 1.09 9.23
CA LEU A 56 1.56 0.35 8.20
C LEU A 56 2.30 1.29 7.26
N LEU A 57 1.64 2.37 6.81
CA LEU A 57 2.24 3.38 5.95
C LEU A 57 3.39 4.11 6.67
N VAL A 58 3.18 4.51 7.92
CA VAL A 58 4.22 5.14 8.75
C VAL A 58 5.43 4.22 8.92
N ALA A 59 5.20 2.92 9.15
CA ALA A 59 6.27 1.95 9.27
C ALA A 59 7.03 1.77 7.95
N ALA A 60 6.34 1.78 6.81
CA ALA A 60 6.97 1.74 5.49
C ALA A 60 7.87 2.96 5.26
N MET A 61 7.38 4.18 5.52
CA MET A 61 8.16 5.41 5.35
C MET A 61 9.44 5.43 6.17
N ARG A 62 9.42 4.86 7.38
CA ARG A 62 10.62 4.75 8.24
C ARG A 62 11.68 3.78 7.73
N LYS A 63 11.32 2.87 6.82
CA LYS A 63 12.24 1.89 6.22
C LYS A 63 12.78 2.34 4.87
N LEU A 64 12.24 3.42 4.30
CA LEU A 64 12.77 3.95 3.05
C LEU A 64 14.13 4.61 3.28
N PRO A 65 15.08 4.45 2.35
CA PRO A 65 16.31 5.23 2.36
C PRO A 65 15.99 6.72 2.20
N ALA A 66 16.81 7.60 2.79
CA ALA A 66 16.58 9.05 2.81
C ALA A 66 16.74 9.73 1.43
N ASP A 67 17.28 9.02 0.45
CA ASP A 67 17.67 9.55 -0.86
C ASP A 67 16.78 9.00 -1.99
N GLY A 68 15.46 9.10 -1.81
CA GLY A 68 14.48 8.84 -2.89
C GLY A 68 14.50 9.92 -3.96
#